data_AF-A0AAI8GMU2-F1
#
_entry.id   AF-A0AAI8GMU2-F1
#
_cell.length_a   1.000
_cell.length_b   1.000
_cell.length_c   1.000
_cell.angle_alpha   90.00
_cell.angle_beta   90.00
_cell.angle_gamma   90.00
#
_symmetry.space_group_name_H-M   'P 1'
#
loop_
_entity.id
_entity.type
_entity.pdbx_description
1 polymer ?
#
loop_
_entity_poly.entity_id
_entity_poly.type
_entity_poly.pdbx_seq_one_letter_code
_entity_poly.pdbx_strand_id
1 'polypeptide(L)'
;MERRKEIRQRCELDSLVLMFGCHVRGWISDCSPKGLGLVLSEGIELADQEPLVLYCDLFGVLHAEIIWKQDEKIGARIRNWKTAAVSSRIRPYLLRPSRI
;
A
#
# COMPACT_ATOMS: atom_id res chain seq x y z
N MET A 1 -2.34 -2.40 23.90
CA MET A 1 -3.24 -3.44 23.37
C MET A 1 -3.15 -3.42 21.86
N GLU A 2 -2.57 -4.46 21.25
CA GLU A 2 -2.29 -4.49 19.82
C GLU A 2 -3.59 -4.74 19.04
N ARG A 3 -4.08 -3.73 18.29
CA ARG A 3 -5.35 -3.82 17.54
C ARG A 3 -5.24 -4.58 16.22
N ARG A 4 -4.04 -4.95 15.78
CA ARG A 4 -3.77 -5.45 14.42
C ARG A 4 -3.71 -6.97 14.41
N LYS A 5 -4.49 -7.59 13.53
CA LYS A 5 -4.54 -9.06 13.34
C LYS A 5 -3.42 -9.60 12.44
N GLU A 6 -2.70 -8.74 11.73
CA GLU A 6 -1.70 -9.13 10.74
C GLU A 6 -0.37 -8.41 11.01
N ILE A 7 0.72 -9.18 10.94
CA ILE A 7 2.08 -8.65 10.97
C ILE A 7 2.31 -7.86 9.68
N ARG A 8 2.91 -6.67 9.81
CA ARG A 8 3.27 -5.82 8.68
C ARG A 8 4.79 -5.86 8.51
N GLN A 9 5.25 -6.09 7.30
CA GLN A 9 6.67 -6.01 6.97
C GLN A 9 6.98 -4.60 6.49
N ARG A 10 7.99 -3.96 7.09
CA ARG A 10 8.51 -2.68 6.60
C ARG A 10 9.08 -2.87 5.20
N CYS A 11 8.81 -1.91 4.34
CA CYS A 11 9.37 -1.84 3.01
C CYS A 11 9.52 -0.38 2.59
N GLU A 12 10.40 -0.10 1.64
CA GLU A 12 10.51 1.22 1.02
C GLU A 12 10.47 0.96 -0.48
N LEU A 13 9.26 0.93 -1.02
CA LEU A 13 9.04 0.62 -2.42
C LEU A 13 8.43 1.81 -3.13
N ASP A 14 9.13 2.34 -4.12
CA ASP A 14 8.59 3.39 -4.97
C ASP A 14 7.27 2.97 -5.62
N SER A 15 6.35 3.92 -5.70
CA SER A 15 5.03 3.70 -6.27
C SER A 15 4.52 4.90 -7.06
N LEU A 16 3.88 4.61 -8.18
CA LEU A 16 3.03 5.55 -8.89
C LEU A 16 1.60 5.36 -8.41
N VAL A 17 0.99 6.42 -7.88
CA VAL A 17 -0.37 6.41 -7.34
C VAL A 17 -1.28 7.18 -8.29
N LEU A 18 -2.33 6.53 -8.80
CA LEU A 18 -3.36 7.12 -9.63
C LEU A 18 -4.63 7.37 -8.81
N MET A 19 -5.12 8.61 -8.91
CA MET A 19 -6.29 9.12 -8.17
C MET A 19 -7.03 10.10 -9.07
N PHE A 20 -8.33 9.91 -9.31
CA PHE A 20 -9.18 10.83 -10.08
C PHE A 20 -8.58 11.38 -11.41
N GLY A 21 -7.81 10.56 -12.13
CA GLY A 21 -7.17 10.96 -13.40
C GLY A 21 -5.83 11.68 -13.25
N CYS A 22 -5.41 11.99 -12.03
CA CYS A 22 -4.07 12.45 -11.70
C CYS A 22 -3.16 11.26 -11.38
N HIS A 23 -1.86 11.45 -11.54
CA HIS A 23 -0.85 10.55 -11.02
C HIS A 23 0.15 11.31 -10.15
N VAL A 24 0.53 10.71 -9.04
CA VAL A 24 1.56 11.23 -8.15
C VAL A 24 2.53 10.15 -7.73
N ARG A 25 3.72 10.57 -7.34
CA ARG A 25 4.70 9.67 -6.74
C ARG A 25 4.42 9.49 -5.26
N GLY A 26 4.78 8.33 -4.77
CA GLY A 26 4.78 8.00 -3.36
C GLY A 26 5.62 6.75 -3.12
N TRP A 27 5.62 6.27 -1.88
CA TRP A 27 6.27 5.00 -1.56
C TRP A 27 5.45 4.20 -0.56
N ILE A 28 5.52 2.88 -0.72
CA ILE A 28 4.93 1.93 0.21
C ILE A 28 5.91 1.78 1.37
N SER A 29 5.51 2.21 2.58
CA SER A 29 6.33 2.21 3.80
C SER A 29 6.34 0.87 4.55
N ASP A 30 5.30 0.08 4.32
CA ASP A 30 5.13 -1.24 4.89
C ASP A 30 3.92 -1.93 4.23
N CYS A 31 3.87 -3.26 4.31
CA CYS A 31 2.76 -4.03 3.75
C CYS A 31 2.39 -5.25 4.60
N SER A 32 1.13 -5.68 4.44
CA SER A 32 0.59 -6.97 4.86
C SER A 32 -0.12 -7.60 3.66
N PRO A 33 -0.66 -8.83 3.79
CA PRO A 33 -1.43 -9.43 2.70
C PRO A 33 -2.63 -8.58 2.26
N LYS A 34 -3.20 -7.75 3.14
CA LYS A 34 -4.46 -7.03 2.90
C LYS A 34 -4.33 -5.51 3.04
N GLY A 35 -3.17 -4.99 3.39
CA GLY A 35 -3.01 -3.57 3.64
C GLY A 35 -1.61 -3.08 3.37
N LEU A 36 -1.50 -1.78 3.18
CA LEU A 36 -0.22 -1.11 2.97
C LEU A 36 -0.19 0.24 3.68
N GLY A 37 1.02 0.68 3.99
CA GLY A 37 1.30 2.03 4.44
C GLY A 37 1.83 2.79 3.23
N LEU A 38 1.35 3.99 3.01
CA LEU A 38 1.68 4.82 1.88
C LEU A 38 2.06 6.21 2.37
N VAL A 39 3.05 6.80 1.76
CA VAL A 39 3.37 8.23 1.87
C VAL A 39 3.43 8.80 0.47
N LEU A 40 2.80 9.95 0.25
CA LEU A 40 2.84 10.64 -1.03
C LEU A 40 4.01 11.63 -1.05
N SER A 41 4.60 11.84 -2.23
CA SER A 41 5.67 12.82 -2.42
C SER A 41 5.14 14.26 -2.48
N GLU A 42 3.84 14.43 -2.59
CA GLU A 42 3.15 15.71 -2.77
C GLU A 42 2.02 15.79 -1.74
N GLY A 43 1.85 16.97 -1.14
CA GLY A 43 0.74 17.27 -0.24
C GLY A 43 -0.56 17.40 -1.02
N ILE A 44 -1.30 16.31 -1.15
CA ILE A 44 -2.60 16.27 -1.82
C ILE A 44 -3.69 16.05 -0.79
N GLU A 45 -4.77 16.81 -0.92
CA GLU A 45 -5.98 16.60 -0.15
C GLU A 45 -6.70 15.33 -0.64
N LEU A 46 -6.85 14.36 0.25
CA LEU A 46 -7.51 13.09 -0.03
C LEU A 46 -8.79 12.97 0.79
N ALA A 47 -9.81 12.31 0.25
CA ALA A 47 -10.98 11.89 1.00
C ALA A 47 -10.66 10.73 1.96
N ASP A 48 -11.50 10.49 2.97
CA ASP A 48 -11.21 9.49 4.01
C ASP A 48 -11.27 8.04 3.51
N GLN A 49 -12.07 7.78 2.48
CA GLN A 49 -12.25 6.46 1.86
C GLN A 49 -11.94 6.50 0.37
N GLU A 50 -10.95 7.31 -0.01
CA GLU A 50 -10.61 7.50 -1.42
C GLU A 50 -10.09 6.19 -2.05
N PRO A 51 -10.60 5.79 -3.22
CA PRO A 51 -10.04 4.68 -3.97
C PRO A 51 -8.73 5.09 -4.64
N LEU A 52 -7.71 4.24 -4.52
CA LEU A 52 -6.38 4.43 -5.08
C LEU A 52 -6.04 3.27 -6.00
N VAL A 53 -5.35 3.56 -7.10
CA VAL A 53 -4.65 2.54 -7.89
C VAL A 53 -3.15 2.80 -7.77
N LEU A 54 -2.41 1.84 -7.26
CA LEU A 54 -0.96 1.93 -7.08
C LEU A 54 -0.27 0.99 -8.06
N TYR A 55 0.78 1.46 -8.70
CA TYR A 55 1.76 0.59 -9.37
C TYR A 55 3.06 0.62 -8.57
N CYS A 56 3.64 -0.56 -8.36
CA CYS A 56 4.99 -0.74 -7.83
C CYS A 56 5.62 -1.93 -8.54
N ASP A 57 6.91 -1.86 -8.87
CA ASP A 57 7.60 -2.92 -9.62
C ASP A 57 7.47 -4.30 -8.97
N LEU A 58 7.56 -4.34 -7.64
CA LEU A 58 7.56 -5.59 -6.89
C LEU A 58 6.17 -6.22 -6.81
N PHE A 59 5.11 -5.41 -6.60
CA PHE A 59 3.76 -5.90 -6.35
C PHE A 59 2.83 -5.80 -7.57
N GLY A 60 3.25 -5.11 -8.63
CA GLY A 60 2.41 -4.77 -9.77
C GLY A 60 1.34 -3.75 -9.41
N VAL A 61 0.14 -3.94 -9.95
CA VAL A 61 -1.00 -3.03 -9.75
C VAL A 61 -1.83 -3.45 -8.53
N LEU A 62 -1.93 -2.55 -7.56
CA LEU A 62 -2.77 -2.70 -6.36
C LEU A 62 -3.95 -1.75 -6.45
N HIS A 63 -5.15 -2.28 -6.23
CA HIS A 63 -6.33 -1.45 -6.01
C HIS A 63 -6.49 -1.34 -4.51
N ALA A 64 -6.48 -0.13 -3.98
CA ALA A 64 -6.56 0.12 -2.56
C ALA A 64 -7.64 1.16 -2.23
N GLU A 65 -7.99 1.23 -0.96
CA GLU A 65 -8.89 2.24 -0.43
C GLU A 65 -8.31 2.76 0.88
N ILE A 66 -8.31 4.07 1.07
CA ILE A 66 -7.88 4.69 2.31
C ILE A 66 -8.77 4.23 3.47
N ILE A 67 -8.15 3.89 4.60
CA ILE A 67 -8.86 3.50 5.83
C ILE A 67 -8.49 4.41 7.02
N TRP A 68 -7.36 5.11 6.95
CA TRP A 68 -6.98 6.17 7.88
C TRP A 68 -5.88 7.03 7.26
N LYS A 69 -5.76 8.27 7.73
CA LYS A 69 -4.68 9.20 7.40
C LYS A 69 -4.24 9.86 8.70
N GLN A 70 -2.94 10.07 8.87
CA GLN A 70 -2.37 10.80 9.98
C GLN A 70 -1.07 11.44 9.51
N ASP A 71 -1.00 12.77 9.59
CA ASP A 71 0.07 13.56 8.99
C ASP A 71 0.27 13.14 7.52
N GLU A 72 1.51 12.86 7.10
CA GLU A 72 1.85 12.39 5.75
C GLU A 72 1.60 10.89 5.51
N LYS A 73 1.13 10.15 6.53
CA LYS A 73 0.98 8.69 6.45
C LYS A 73 -0.45 8.30 6.14
N ILE A 74 -0.59 7.44 5.14
CA ILE A 74 -1.85 6.88 4.68
C ILE A 74 -1.85 5.38 4.96
N GLY A 75 -2.88 4.91 5.65
CA GLY A 75 -3.18 3.49 5.71
C GLY A 75 -4.21 3.14 4.64
N ALA A 76 -3.87 2.18 3.78
CA ALA A 76 -4.79 1.70 2.75
C ALA A 76 -5.06 0.20 2.87
N ARG A 77 -6.30 -0.20 2.57
CA ARG A 77 -6.71 -1.59 2.42
C ARG A 77 -6.60 -2.00 0.96
N ILE A 78 -5.83 -3.04 0.68
CA ILE A 78 -5.72 -3.62 -0.66
C ILE A 78 -7.03 -4.38 -0.94
N ARG A 79 -7.76 -3.99 -1.98
CA ARG A 79 -9.05 -4.58 -2.40
C ARG A 79 -8.84 -5.80 -3.29
N ASN A 80 -7.84 -5.78 -4.15
CA ASN A 80 -7.54 -6.86 -5.11
C ASN A 80 -6.56 -7.92 -4.57
N TRP A 81 -6.36 -8.01 -3.25
CA TRP A 81 -5.37 -8.90 -2.63
C TRP A 81 -5.58 -10.40 -2.90
N LYS A 82 -6.82 -10.82 -3.15
CA LYS A 82 -7.16 -12.22 -3.48
C LYS A 82 -6.85 -12.59 -4.92
N THR A 83 -6.58 -11.63 -5.80
CA THR A 83 -6.31 -11.92 -7.21
C THR A 83 -4.98 -12.68 -7.33
N ALA A 84 -4.89 -13.57 -8.31
CA ALA A 84 -3.66 -14.32 -8.57
C ALA A 84 -2.47 -13.38 -8.85
N ALA A 85 -2.71 -12.28 -9.58
CA ALA A 85 -1.71 -11.29 -9.94
C ALA A 85 -1.06 -10.62 -8.71
N VAL A 86 -1.85 -10.28 -7.70
CA VAL A 86 -1.35 -9.63 -6.47
C VAL A 86 -0.83 -10.65 -5.46
N SER A 87 -1.60 -11.71 -5.22
CA SER A 87 -1.27 -12.69 -4.17
C SER A 87 0.03 -13.46 -4.46
N SER A 88 0.33 -13.76 -5.73
CA SER A 88 1.58 -14.41 -6.13
C SER A 88 2.83 -13.54 -5.94
N ARG A 89 2.68 -12.22 -5.83
CA ARG A 89 3.79 -11.26 -5.66
C ARG A 89 3.96 -10.83 -4.20
N ILE A 90 2.87 -10.51 -3.52
CA ILE A 90 2.91 -10.06 -2.13
C ILE A 90 3.26 -11.20 -1.17
N ARG A 91 2.66 -12.39 -1.31
CA ARG A 91 2.89 -13.48 -0.33
C ARG A 91 4.36 -13.89 -0.24
N PRO A 92 5.09 -14.12 -1.34
CA PRO A 92 6.51 -14.48 -1.24
C PRO A 92 7.35 -13.38 -0.60
N TYR A 93 7.02 -12.11 -0.81
CA TYR A 93 7.71 -11.00 -0.17
C TYR A 93 7.57 -11.06 1.36
N LEU A 94 6.33 -11.25 1.83
CA LEU A 94 6.01 -11.32 3.26
C LEU A 94 6.62 -12.51 4.00
N LEU A 95 7.02 -13.55 3.27
CA LEU A 95 7.67 -14.74 3.82
C LEU A 95 9.19 -14.65 3.82
N ARG A 96 9.78 -13.63 3.19
CA ARG A 96 11.23 -13.44 3.22
C ARG A 96 11.63 -12.91 4.60
N PRO A 97 12.57 -13.55 5.30
CA PRO A 97 13.17 -12.97 6.49
C PRO A 97 13.73 -11.61 6.11
N SER A 98 13.35 -10.56 6.85
CA SER A 98 13.92 -9.24 6.69
C SER A 98 15.45 -9.38 6.74
N ARG A 99 16.14 -9.17 5.61
CA ARG A 99 17.59 -8.99 5.63
C ARG A 99 17.81 -7.61 6.24
N ILE A 100 18.01 -7.60 7.56
CA ILE A 100 18.60 -6.48 8.30
C ILE A 100 20.11 -6.61 8.14
#